data_AF-W1YAH6-F1
#
_entry.id   AF-W1YAH6-F1
#
_cell.length_a   1.000
_cell.length_b   1.000
_cell.length_c   1.000
_cell.angle_alpha   90.00
_cell.angle_beta   90.00
_cell.angle_gamma   90.00
#
_symmetry.space_group_name_H-M   'P 1'
#
loop_
_entity.id
_entity.type
_entity.pdbx_description
1 polymer ?
#
loop_
_entity_poly.entity_id
_entity_poly.type
_entity_poly.pdbx_seq_one_letter_code
_entity_poly.pdbx_strand_id
1 'polypeptide(L)'
;FETIPSYAEAIAIARAMSDPFTSKGIPGWISFSCKDGHHVSSGETIIKCAQMIDKVHPITGIGINCTKPEYVESLIKDIRTVTEKPIAVYPNLGESYDSKTKTWYGDAASFV
;
A
#
# COMPACT_ATOMS: atom_id res chain seq x y z
N PHE A 1 5.55 -7.79 -0.30
CA PHE A 1 6.23 -6.55 0.11
C PHE A 1 5.24 -5.67 0.83
N GLU A 2 5.60 -5.09 1.96
CA GLU A 2 4.66 -4.41 2.85
C GLU A 2 5.16 -3.04 3.29
N THR A 3 4.22 -2.15 3.63
CA THR A 3 4.49 -0.80 4.11
C THR A 3 5.30 0.03 3.11
N ILE A 4 5.18 -0.25 1.81
CA ILE A 4 5.94 0.46 0.78
C ILE A 4 5.46 1.91 0.72
N PRO A 5 6.33 2.90 1.01
CA PRO A 5 5.92 4.29 1.13
C PRO A 5 5.90 5.02 -0.20
N SER A 6 6.52 4.47 -1.26
CA SER A 6 6.80 5.23 -2.48
C SER A 6 6.61 4.48 -3.80
N TYR A 7 6.31 5.26 -4.83
CA TYR A 7 6.20 4.77 -6.21
C TYR A 7 7.54 4.25 -6.75
N ALA A 8 8.64 4.95 -6.45
CA ALA A 8 9.98 4.57 -6.91
C ALA A 8 10.41 3.20 -6.35
N GLU A 9 10.14 2.95 -5.06
CA GLU A 9 10.42 1.66 -4.43
C GLU A 9 9.53 0.55 -4.99
N ALA A 10 8.24 0.83 -5.21
CA ALA A 10 7.34 -0.13 -5.86
C ALA A 10 7.82 -0.52 -7.27
N ILE A 11 8.39 0.40 -8.05
CA ILE A 11 9.02 0.09 -9.34
C ILE A 11 10.24 -0.82 -9.15
N ALA A 12 11.11 -0.53 -8.18
CA ALA A 12 12.31 -1.33 -7.93
C ALA A 12 11.92 -2.79 -7.58
N ILE A 13 10.91 -2.95 -6.72
CA ILE A 13 10.33 -4.25 -6.37
C ILE A 13 9.74 -4.93 -7.60
N ALA A 14 8.92 -4.22 -8.39
CA ALA A 14 8.30 -4.78 -9.60
C ALA A 14 9.35 -5.28 -10.61
N ARG A 15 10.46 -4.55 -10.77
CA ARG A 15 11.58 -4.97 -11.63
C ARG A 15 12.24 -6.23 -11.11
N ALA A 16 12.54 -6.29 -9.82
CA ALA A 16 13.11 -7.49 -9.20
C ALA A 16 12.18 -8.70 -9.32
N MET A 17 10.87 -8.49 -9.17
CA MET A 17 9.87 -9.56 -9.31
C MET A 17 9.68 -10.02 -10.76
N SER A 18 9.93 -9.13 -11.74
CA SER A 18 9.85 -9.45 -13.16
C SER A 18 11.08 -10.20 -13.69
N ASP A 19 12.18 -10.21 -12.94
CA ASP A 19 13.36 -11.00 -13.28
C ASP A 19 13.11 -12.49 -12.96
N PRO A 20 13.11 -13.38 -13.98
CA PRO A 20 12.86 -14.82 -13.80
C PRO A 20 13.88 -15.50 -12.86
N PHE A 21 15.11 -15.00 -12.80
CA PHE A 21 16.15 -15.56 -11.94
C PHE A 21 15.94 -15.20 -10.47
N THR A 22 15.31 -14.05 -10.22
CA THR A 22 15.05 -13.52 -8.88
C THR A 22 13.73 -14.07 -8.33
N SER A 23 12.62 -13.95 -9.06
CA SER A 23 11.30 -14.35 -8.53
C SER A 23 11.01 -15.84 -8.66
N LYS A 24 11.64 -16.54 -9.62
CA LYS A 24 11.43 -17.97 -9.90
C LYS A 24 9.95 -18.36 -10.04
N GLY A 25 9.12 -17.44 -10.55
CA GLY A 25 7.68 -17.62 -10.70
C GLY A 25 6.86 -17.56 -9.41
N ILE A 26 7.46 -17.16 -8.27
CA ILE A 26 6.75 -16.99 -7.01
C ILE A 26 5.89 -15.72 -7.10
N PRO A 27 4.57 -15.81 -6.85
CA PRO A 27 3.70 -14.64 -6.85
C PRO A 27 3.99 -13.76 -5.62
N GLY A 28 3.82 -12.45 -5.77
CA GLY A 28 3.95 -11.48 -4.69
C GLY A 28 2.83 -10.46 -4.67
N TRP A 29 2.73 -9.71 -3.57
CA TRP A 29 1.93 -8.48 -3.49
C TRP A 29 2.80 -7.29 -3.12
N ILE A 30 2.29 -6.10 -3.39
CA ILE A 30 2.84 -4.84 -2.87
C ILE A 30 1.76 -4.15 -2.05
N SER A 31 1.99 -3.98 -0.76
CA SER A 31 1.13 -3.22 0.13
C SER A 31 1.73 -1.86 0.44
N PHE A 32 0.95 -0.80 0.25
CA PHE A 32 1.38 0.58 0.44
C PHE A 32 1.01 1.11 1.83
N SER A 33 1.90 1.94 2.38
CA SER A 33 1.54 2.89 3.43
C SER A 33 1.12 4.21 2.78
N CYS A 34 0.01 4.78 3.27
CA CYS A 34 -0.58 6.00 2.72
C CYS A 34 -0.68 7.09 3.79
N LYS A 35 -0.40 8.33 3.38
CA LYS A 35 -0.47 9.50 4.27
C LYS A 35 -1.88 10.10 4.37
N ASP A 36 -2.70 9.84 3.36
CA ASP A 36 -4.08 10.32 3.23
C ASP A 36 -4.91 9.36 2.35
N GLY A 37 -6.17 9.73 2.08
CA GLY A 37 -7.13 8.95 1.31
C GLY A 37 -6.80 8.70 -0.17
N HIS A 38 -5.76 9.33 -0.71
CA HIS A 38 -5.45 9.31 -2.14
C HIS A 38 -3.97 9.14 -2.47
N HIS A 39 -3.06 9.31 -1.50
CA HIS A 39 -1.62 9.33 -1.73
C HIS A 39 -0.84 8.36 -0.85
N VAL A 40 0.16 7.70 -1.44
CA VAL A 40 1.18 6.96 -0.70
C VAL A 40 2.00 7.91 0.18
N SER A 41 2.74 7.38 1.15
CA SER A 41 3.50 8.17 2.13
C SER A 41 4.45 9.21 1.49
N SER A 42 5.09 8.91 0.36
CA SER A 42 5.95 9.87 -0.38
C SER A 42 5.19 10.89 -1.23
N GLY A 43 3.88 10.74 -1.41
CA GLY A 43 2.99 11.74 -1.99
C GLY A 43 2.46 11.48 -3.39
N GLU A 44 2.87 10.40 -4.07
CA GLU A 44 2.24 9.99 -5.32
C GLU A 44 0.83 9.45 -5.08
N THR A 45 -0.07 9.64 -6.04
CA THR A 45 -1.43 9.09 -5.96
C THR A 45 -1.39 7.56 -5.96
N ILE A 46 -2.24 6.91 -5.15
CA ILE A 46 -2.35 5.45 -5.13
C ILE A 46 -2.80 4.89 -6.48
N ILE A 47 -3.61 5.64 -7.24
CA ILE A 47 -4.03 5.29 -8.62
C ILE A 47 -2.80 5.06 -9.51
N LYS A 48 -1.86 6.00 -9.52
CA LYS A 48 -0.61 5.88 -10.31
C LYS A 48 0.20 4.65 -9.91
N CYS A 49 0.29 4.36 -8.61
CA CYS A 49 0.97 3.17 -8.11
C CYS A 49 0.27 1.88 -8.57
N ALA A 50 -1.06 1.81 -8.45
CA ALA A 50 -1.85 0.67 -8.84
C ALA A 50 -1.84 0.41 -10.36
N GLN A 51 -1.95 1.46 -11.19
CA GLN A 51 -1.84 1.36 -12.65
C GLN A 51 -0.50 0.77 -13.11
N MET A 52 0.58 1.08 -12.40
CA MET A 52 1.89 0.52 -12.71
C MET A 52 1.94 -0.95 -12.32
N ILE A 53 1.49 -1.29 -11.11
CA ILE A 53 1.51 -2.67 -10.59
C ILE A 53 0.58 -3.60 -11.37
N ASP A 54 -0.54 -3.10 -11.88
CA ASP A 54 -1.48 -3.90 -12.67
C ASP A 54 -0.77 -4.61 -13.84
N LYS A 55 0.20 -3.94 -14.46
CA LYS A 55 0.99 -4.43 -15.60
C LYS A 55 2.08 -5.43 -15.22
N VAL A 56 2.33 -5.66 -13.93
CA VAL A 56 3.40 -6.53 -13.42
C VAL A 56 2.82 -7.89 -13.07
N HIS A 57 2.98 -8.87 -13.96
CA HIS A 57 2.33 -10.18 -13.84
C HIS A 57 2.70 -10.95 -12.54
N PRO A 58 3.97 -11.00 -12.10
CA PRO A 58 4.33 -11.67 -10.84
C PRO A 58 3.75 -11.01 -9.58
N ILE A 59 3.29 -9.75 -9.68
CA ILE A 59 2.58 -9.10 -8.59
C ILE A 59 1.09 -9.41 -8.75
N THR A 60 0.58 -10.34 -7.95
CA THR A 60 -0.79 -10.84 -8.07
C THR A 60 -1.79 -10.09 -7.19
N GLY A 61 -1.33 -9.19 -6.31
CA GLY A 61 -2.20 -8.42 -5.42
C GLY A 61 -1.62 -7.05 -5.05
N ILE A 62 -2.52 -6.16 -4.65
CA ILE A 62 -2.19 -4.83 -4.11
C ILE A 62 -2.70 -4.75 -2.68
N GLY A 63 -1.96 -4.10 -1.79
CA GLY A 63 -2.35 -3.95 -0.40
C GLY A 63 -2.38 -2.50 0.08
N ILE A 64 -3.13 -2.27 1.15
CA ILE A 64 -3.08 -1.07 1.98
C ILE A 64 -2.83 -1.52 3.41
N ASN A 65 -1.73 -1.05 4.02
CA ASN A 65 -1.42 -1.37 5.41
C ASN A 65 -0.76 -0.22 6.14
N CYS A 66 -0.73 -0.30 7.47
CA CYS A 66 -0.10 0.73 8.33
C CYS A 66 -0.61 2.15 8.00
N THR A 67 -1.87 2.24 7.60
CA THR A 67 -2.56 3.45 7.15
C THR A 67 -3.76 3.65 8.07
N LYS A 68 -4.14 4.90 8.32
CA LYS A 68 -5.31 5.19 9.17
C LYS A 68 -6.59 4.59 8.56
N PRO A 69 -7.48 3.99 9.38
CA PRO A 69 -8.72 3.40 8.89
C PRO A 69 -9.61 4.36 8.07
N GLU A 70 -9.69 5.65 8.45
CA GLU A 70 -10.44 6.70 7.72
C GLU A 70 -10.09 6.83 6.23
N TYR A 71 -8.86 6.48 5.83
CA TYR A 71 -8.41 6.61 4.45
C TYR A 71 -8.68 5.36 3.61
N VAL A 72 -8.98 4.22 4.25
CA VAL A 72 -9.03 2.91 3.60
C VAL A 72 -10.10 2.88 2.50
N GLU A 73 -11.29 3.41 2.74
CA GLU A 73 -12.39 3.33 1.78
C GLU A 73 -12.07 4.06 0.47
N SER A 74 -11.54 5.29 0.56
CA SER A 74 -11.17 6.06 -0.63
C SER A 74 -10.01 5.42 -1.38
N LEU A 75 -9.01 4.89 -0.66
CA LEU A 75 -7.88 4.19 -1.26
C LEU A 75 -8.31 2.93 -2.02
N ILE A 76 -9.24 2.14 -1.45
CA ILE A 76 -9.81 0.96 -2.14
C ILE A 76 -10.54 1.39 -3.41
N LYS A 77 -11.38 2.43 -3.34
CA LYS A 77 -12.12 2.95 -4.50
C LYS A 77 -11.15 3.38 -5.59
N ASP A 78 -10.12 4.16 -5.25
CA ASP A 78 -9.09 4.61 -6.17
C ASP A 78 -8.35 3.44 -6.83
N ILE A 79 -7.89 2.45 -6.06
CA ILE A 79 -7.21 1.26 -6.60
C ILE A 79 -8.13 0.48 -7.55
N ARG A 80 -9.40 0.30 -7.18
CA ARG A 80 -10.36 -0.48 -7.98
C ARG A 80 -10.66 0.16 -9.34
N THR A 81 -10.46 1.48 -9.52
CA THR A 81 -10.65 2.13 -10.83
C THR A 81 -9.69 1.66 -11.91
N VAL A 82 -8.59 0.98 -11.55
CA VAL A 82 -7.48 0.69 -12.47
C VAL A 82 -6.98 -0.75 -12.46
N THR A 83 -7.50 -1.61 -11.59
CA THR A 83 -7.08 -3.02 -11.54
C THR A 83 -8.17 -3.91 -10.97
N GLU A 84 -8.22 -5.14 -11.48
CA GLU A 84 -9.06 -6.20 -10.92
C GLU A 84 -8.34 -7.09 -9.90
N LYS A 85 -7.03 -6.85 -9.66
CA LYS A 85 -6.26 -7.64 -8.69
C LYS A 85 -6.92 -7.60 -7.29
N PRO A 86 -6.80 -8.69 -6.50
CA PRO A 86 -7.21 -8.69 -5.10
C PRO A 86 -6.58 -7.51 -4.34
N ILE A 87 -7.38 -6.86 -3.50
CA ILE A 87 -6.94 -5.78 -2.62
C ILE A 87 -6.93 -6.31 -1.18
N ALA A 88 -5.74 -6.42 -0.59
CA ALA A 88 -5.57 -6.79 0.81
C ALA A 88 -5.55 -5.53 1.69
N VAL A 89 -6.25 -5.56 2.83
CA VAL A 89 -6.40 -4.38 3.69
C VAL A 89 -6.20 -4.75 5.14
N TYR A 90 -5.22 -4.12 5.78
CA TYR A 90 -4.87 -4.34 7.18
C TYR A 90 -4.30 -3.03 7.78
N PRO A 91 -5.19 -2.07 8.10
CA PRO A 91 -4.81 -0.73 8.55
C PRO A 91 -4.18 -0.76 9.95
N ASN A 92 -3.65 0.38 10.39
CA ASN A 92 -3.29 0.55 11.80
C ASN A 92 -4.55 0.75 12.65
N LEU A 93 -4.39 0.84 13.97
CA LEU A 93 -5.49 1.06 14.90
C LEU A 93 -6.02 2.51 14.91
N GLY A 94 -5.60 3.38 13.98
CA GLY A 94 -5.93 4.81 14.00
C GLY A 94 -5.09 5.64 14.98
N GLU A 95 -4.16 4.99 15.68
CA GLU A 95 -3.24 5.64 16.60
C GLU A 95 -2.27 6.56 15.86
N SER A 96 -1.84 7.61 16.55
CA SER A 96 -0.80 8.54 16.12
C SER A 96 0.46 8.32 16.94
N TYR A 97 1.60 8.29 16.27
CA TYR A 97 2.90 8.16 16.92
C TYR A 97 3.47 9.55 17.24
N ASP A 98 3.84 9.78 18.50
CA ASP A 98 4.64 10.94 18.91
C ASP A 98 6.13 10.58 18.85
N SER A 99 6.85 11.19 17.91
CA SER A 99 8.28 10.95 17.73
C SER A 99 9.16 11.50 18.86
N LYS A 100 8.68 12.48 19.64
CA LYS A 100 9.41 13.08 20.76
C LYS A 100 9.36 12.17 21.98
N THR A 101 8.16 11.73 22.36
CA THR A 101 7.96 10.85 23.52
C THR A 101 8.17 9.38 23.20
N LYS A 102 8.17 9.02 21.90
CA LYS A 102 8.24 7.65 21.39
C LYS A 102 7.04 6.79 21.82
N THR A 103 5.87 7.40 21.94
CA THR A 103 4.63 6.75 22.39
C THR A 103 3.53 6.84 21.34
N TRP A 104 2.62 5.88 21.36
CA TRP A 104 1.38 5.92 20.60
C TRP A 104 0.27 6.55 21.44
N TYR A 105 -0.62 7.28 20.79
CA TYR A 105 -1.81 7.87 21.39
C TYR A 105 -2.98 7.88 20.40
N GLY A 106 -4.21 7.93 20.92
CA GLY A 106 -5.43 7.67 20.15
C GLY A 106 -5.96 6.26 20.42
N ASP A 107 -7.17 5.96 19.96
CA ASP A 107 -7.83 4.68 20.24
C ASP A 107 -8.55 4.16 18.98
N ALA A 108 -8.59 2.83 18.86
CA ALA A 108 -9.27 2.08 17.79
C ALA A 108 -10.77 2.38 17.72
N ALA A 109 -11.36 2.80 18.84
CA ALA A 109 -12.79 3.13 18.97
C ALA A 109 -13.24 4.36 18.17
N SER A 110 -12.32 5.11 17.54
CA SER A 110 -12.63 6.34 16.81
C SER A 110 -13.18 6.13 15.39
N PHE A 111 -13.18 4.89 14.89
CA PHE A 111 -13.46 4.55 13.48
C PHE A 111 -14.61 3.55 13.29
N VAL A 112 -15.54 3.45 14.25
CA VAL A 112 -16.80 2.69 14.10
C VAL A 112 -17.99 3.63 14.15
#